data_AF-A0A0D9A0E9-F1
#
_entry.id   AF-A0A0D9A0E9-F1
#
_cell.length_a   1.000
_cell.length_b   1.000
_cell.length_c   1.000
_cell.angle_alpha   90.00
_cell.angle_beta   90.00
_cell.angle_gamma   90.00
#
_symmetry.space_group_name_H-M   'P 1'
#
loop_
_entity.id
_entity.type
_entity.pdbx_description
1 polymer ?
#
loop_
_entity_poly.entity_id
_entity_poly.type
_entity_poly.pdbx_seq_one_letter_code
_entity_poly.pdbx_strand_id
1 'polypeptide(L)' 'MKITSISYQAVRNLGNYESERLEATAEVALGDDPIETVRSLRLFVHEQLDAPSSAMPDDHNPLFDEGDADRF' A
#
# COMPACT_ATOMS: atom_id res chain seq x y z
N MET A 1 -17.55 28.30 -1.41
CA MET A 1 -17.13 27.03 -2.04
C MET A 1 -16.83 26.06 -0.90
N LYS A 2 -17.46 24.88 -0.85
CA LYS A 2 -17.24 23.88 0.21
C LYS A 2 -16.44 22.74 -0.38
N ILE A 3 -15.29 22.42 0.24
CA ILE A 3 -14.54 21.20 -0.09
C ILE A 3 -15.31 20.04 0.53
N THR A 4 -15.66 19.04 -0.27
CA THR A 4 -16.41 17.84 0.16
C THR A 4 -15.57 16.57 0.04
N SER A 5 -14.53 16.60 -0.78
CA SER A 5 -13.65 15.46 -1.02
C SER A 5 -12.24 15.95 -1.33
N ILE A 6 -11.26 15.22 -0.83
CA ILE A 6 -9.83 15.45 -1.04
C ILE A 6 -9.21 14.12 -1.42
N SER A 7 -8.45 14.10 -2.52
CA SER A 7 -7.65 12.95 -2.93
C SER A 7 -6.16 13.26 -2.82
N TYR A 8 -5.38 12.27 -2.41
CA TYR A 8 -3.93 12.35 -2.35
C TYR A 8 -3.32 11.09 -2.98
N GLN A 9 -2.30 11.29 -3.80
CA GLN A 9 -1.60 10.22 -4.50
C GLN A 9 -0.09 10.36 -4.27
N ALA A 10 0.57 9.24 -4.00
CA ALA A 10 2.03 9.15 -3.98
C ALA A 10 2.52 7.96 -4.82
N VAL A 11 3.72 8.11 -5.37
CA VAL A 11 4.40 7.09 -6.17
C VAL A 11 5.78 6.87 -5.57
N ARG A 12 6.08 5.62 -5.22
CA ARG A 12 7.40 5.19 -4.74
C ARG A 12 8.09 4.38 -5.84
N ASN A 13 9.30 4.78 -6.20
CA ASN A 13 10.13 4.01 -7.13
C ASN A 13 10.89 2.94 -6.33
N LEU A 14 10.73 1.67 -6.72
CA LEU A 14 11.35 0.52 -6.07
C LEU A 14 12.68 0.13 -6.73
N GLY A 15 13.06 0.78 -7.84
CA GLY A 15 14.17 0.36 -8.69
C GLY A 15 13.73 -0.68 -9.73
N ASN A 16 14.63 -1.11 -10.61
CA ASN A 16 14.38 -2.18 -11.60
C ASN A 16 13.10 -2.00 -12.46
N TYR A 17 12.73 -0.76 -12.78
CA TYR A 17 11.49 -0.41 -13.50
C TYR A 17 10.19 -0.71 -12.76
N GLU A 18 10.27 -1.00 -11.46
CA GLU A 18 9.12 -1.23 -10.59
C GLU A 18 8.77 0.04 -9.81
N SER A 19 7.49 0.34 -9.75
CA SER A 19 6.96 1.48 -9.00
C SER A 19 5.67 1.09 -8.30
N GLU A 20 5.55 1.48 -7.05
CA GLU A 20 4.33 1.34 -6.27
C GLU A 20 3.58 2.67 -6.25
N ARG A 21 2.28 2.64 -6.53
CA ARG A 21 1.42 3.82 -6.52
C ARG A 21 0.28 3.56 -5.54
N LEU A 22 0.06 4.52 -4.65
CA LEU A 22 -1.08 4.51 -3.74
C LEU A 22 -1.85 5.82 -3.87
N GLU A 23 -3.17 5.70 -3.90
CA GLU A 23 -4.12 6.80 -3.97
C GLU A 23 -5.15 6.61 -2.86
N ALA A 24 -5.39 7.66 -2.08
CA ALA A 24 -6.39 7.66 -1.03
C ALA A 24 -7.28 8.89 -1.16
N THR A 25 -8.56 8.71 -0.83
CA THR A 25 -9.57 9.77 -0.88
C THR A 25 -10.26 9.85 0.47
N ALA A 26 -10.47 11.08 0.97
CA ALA A 26 -11.23 11.35 2.17
C ALA A 26 -12.36 12.33 1.87
N GLU A 27 -13.49 12.14 2.54
CA GLU A 27 -14.61 13.07 2.53
C GLU A 27 -14.42 14.10 3.65
N VAL A 28 -14.78 15.36 3.38
CA VAL A 28 -14.67 16.47 4.35
C VAL A 28 -16.08 16.88 4.78
N ALA A 29 -16.41 16.67 6.06
CA ALA A 29 -17.72 17.01 6.58
C ALA A 29 -17.89 18.53 6.79
N LEU A 30 -19.13 18.96 7.08
CA LEU A 30 -19.36 20.38 7.41
C LEU A 30 -18.78 20.67 8.80
N GLY A 31 -17.72 21.48 8.85
CA GLY A 31 -17.06 21.88 10.10
C GLY A 31 -15.67 21.27 10.30
N ASP A 32 -15.27 20.31 9.46
CA ASP A 32 -13.91 19.78 9.44
C ASP A 32 -12.95 20.78 8.80
N ASP A 33 -11.70 20.78 9.28
CA ASP A 33 -10.62 21.53 8.64
C ASP A 33 -10.03 20.71 7.48
N PRO A 34 -10.19 21.16 6.21
CA PRO A 34 -9.63 20.46 5.07
C PRO A 34 -8.11 20.34 5.12
N ILE A 35 -7.40 21.26 5.79
CA ILE A 35 -5.94 21.19 5.95
C ILE A 35 -5.54 19.96 6.78
N GLU A 36 -6.26 19.70 7.87
CA GLU A 36 -6.00 18.55 8.74
C GLU A 36 -6.38 17.23 8.06
N THR A 37 -7.45 17.23 7.25
CA THR A 37 -7.79 16.07 6.40
C THR A 37 -6.67 15.76 5.40
N VAL A 38 -6.07 16.79 4.77
CA VAL A 38 -4.91 16.60 3.86
C VAL A 38 -3.71 16.02 4.60
N ARG A 39 -3.38 16.54 5.80
CA ARG A 39 -2.26 16.01 6.59
C ARG A 39 -2.47 14.52 6.91
N SER A 40 -3.68 14.16 7.32
CA SER A 40 -4.05 12.79 7.67
C SER A 40 -3.95 11.85 6.47
N LEU A 41 -4.48 12.27 5.31
CA LEU A 41 -4.36 11.53 4.05
C LEU A 41 -2.91 11.29 3.64
N ARG A 42 -2.07 12.32 3.76
CA ARG A 42 -0.65 12.23 3.41
C ARG A 42 0.11 11.27 4.34
N LEU A 43 -0.14 11.35 5.64
CA LEU A 43 0.45 10.43 6.62
C LEU A 43 0.05 8.99 6.30
N PHE A 44 -1.25 8.73 6.10
CA PHE A 44 -1.76 7.41 5.75
C PHE A 44 -1.08 6.84 4.49
N VAL A 45 -1.04 7.62 3.41
CA VAL A 45 -0.44 7.15 2.15
C VAL A 45 1.05 6.87 2.29
N HIS A 46 1.79 7.69 3.04
CA HIS A 46 3.21 7.43 3.29
C HIS A 46 3.43 6.22 4.21
N GLU A 47 2.66 6.08 5.29
CA GLU A 47 2.76 4.92 6.18
C GLU A 47 2.50 3.60 5.46
N GLN A 48 1.53 3.57 4.53
CA GLN A 48 1.26 2.37 3.74
C GLN A 48 2.36 2.08 2.71
N LEU A 49 2.92 3.11 2.06
CA LEU A 49 4.01 2.94 1.10
C LEU A 49 5.36 2.63 1.76
N ASP A 50 5.59 3.08 2.99
CA ASP A 50 6.82 2.87 3.75
C ASP A 50 6.75 1.68 4.71
N ALA A 51 5.56 1.11 4.93
CA ALA A 51 5.40 -0.15 5.64
C ALA A 51 6.32 -1.18 4.96
N PRO A 52 7.12 -1.94 5.74
CA PRO A 52 7.84 -3.05 5.16
C PRO A 52 6.77 -3.92 4.52
N SER A 53 6.86 -4.09 3.19
CA SER A 53 6.17 -5.16 2.49
C SER A 53 6.36 -6.38 3.37
N SER A 54 5.29 -6.79 4.07
CA SER A 54 5.26 -8.13 4.61
C SER A 54 5.28 -8.96 3.36
N ALA A 55 6.49 -9.37 2.96
CA ALA A 55 6.68 -10.58 2.19
C ALA A 55 5.79 -11.58 2.92
N MET A 56 4.64 -11.89 2.33
CA MET A 56 3.84 -13.01 2.80
C MET A 56 4.85 -14.14 2.92
N PRO A 57 4.93 -14.84 4.08
CA PRO A 57 5.82 -15.97 4.20
C PRO A 57 5.53 -16.85 3.00
N ASP A 58 6.58 -17.12 2.20
CA ASP A 58 6.53 -17.97 1.01
C ASP A 58 5.47 -19.03 1.22
N ASP A 59 4.41 -18.95 0.40
CA ASP A 59 3.39 -19.98 0.33
C ASP A 59 4.16 -21.25 -0.01
N HIS A 60 4.48 -22.05 1.00
CA HIS A 60 5.21 -23.30 0.90
C HIS A 60 4.47 -24.08 -0.18
N ASN A 61 5.02 -24.13 -1.39
CA ASN A 61 4.35 -24.77 -2.50
C ASN A 61 4.67 -26.27 -2.39
N PRO A 62 3.74 -27.11 -1.88
CA PRO A 62 4.03 -28.52 -1.67
C PRO A 62 4.29 -29.26 -2.98
N LEU A 63 4.03 -28.66 -4.14
CA LEU A 63 4.30 -29.26 -5.46
C LEU A 63 5.79 -29.42 -5.78
N PHE A 64 6.68 -28.71 -5.07
CA PHE A 64 8.12 -28.76 -5.33
C PHE A 64 8.94 -29.32 -4.14
N ASP A 65 8.27 -29.78 -3.08
CA ASP A 65 8.89 -30.29 -1.85
C ASP A 65 8.76 -31.82 -1.69
N GLU A 66 8.62 -32.57 -2.79
CA GLU A 66 8.88 -34.00 -2.80
C GLU A 66 10.17 -34.29 -3.58
N GLY A 67 11.24 -34.38 -2.79
CA GLY A 67 12.51 -34.93 -3.22
C GLY A 67 12.37 -36.39 -3.66
N ASP A 68 13.07 -36.66 -4.75
CA ASP A 68 13.63 -37.95 -5.16
C ASP A 68 13.84 -38.92 -3.98
N ALA A 69 12.92 -39.87 -3.81
CA ALA A 69 13.09 -40.98 -2.86
C ALA A 69 12.23 -42.20 -3.23
N ASP A 70 12.28 -42.68 -4.46
CA ASP A 70 11.93 -44.09 -4.72
C ASP A 70 12.96 -44.74 -5.65
N ARG A 71 14.06 -45.12 -5.00
CA ARG A 71 14.93 -46.23 -5.37
C ARG A 71 14.10 -47.52 -5.23
N PHE A 72 13.73 -48.17 -6.33
CA PHE A 72 13.64 -49.64 -6.43
C PHE A 72 13.89 -50.10 -7.87
#